data_AF-A0A925SJP7-F1
#
_entry.id   AF-A0A925SJP7-F1
#
_cell.length_a   1.000
_cell.length_b   1.000
_cell.length_c   1.000
_cell.angle_alpha   90.00
_cell.angle_beta   90.00
_cell.angle_gamma   90.00
#
_symmetry.space_group_name_H-M   'P 1'
#
loop_
_entity.id
_entity.type
_entity.pdbx_description
1 polymer ?
#
loop_
_entity_poly.entity_id
_entity_poly.type
_entity_poly.pdbx_seq_one_letter_code
_entity_poly.pdbx_strand_id
1 'polypeptide(L)'
;MKTHAARRAFATQLLLAALVVLGAGGSLGFAIVDLRHDISVSANNARVLEQRIVETERRINEVGGFVAAEQSPDVLAARNESLALGLVRPVEGQVVRVGGSVERRLAAKRNAEILADGEGRIVLPVRFNPGGAQL
;
A
#
# COMPACT_ATOMS: atom_id res chain seq x y z
N MET A 1 64.39 -5.04 -34.23
CA MET A 1 63.94 -4.59 -32.89
C MET A 1 62.44 -4.21 -32.80
N LYS A 2 61.73 -3.92 -33.91
CA LYS A 2 60.30 -3.54 -33.88
C LYS A 2 59.33 -4.71 -33.60
N THR A 3 59.70 -5.94 -33.94
CA THR A 3 58.86 -7.15 -33.81
C THR A 3 58.63 -7.61 -32.37
N HIS A 4 59.59 -7.42 -31.46
CA HIS A 4 59.45 -7.80 -30.06
C HIS A 4 58.52 -6.86 -29.28
N ALA A 5 58.52 -5.57 -29.60
CA ALA A 5 57.64 -4.58 -28.97
C ALA A 5 56.16 -4.80 -29.33
N ALA A 6 55.88 -5.05 -30.62
CA ALA A 6 54.53 -5.37 -31.09
C ALA A 6 53.95 -6.63 -30.44
N ARG A 7 54.79 -7.68 -30.28
CA ARG A 7 54.37 -8.94 -29.65
C ARG A 7 54.02 -8.77 -28.17
N ARG A 8 54.76 -7.93 -27.44
CA ARG A 8 54.47 -7.59 -26.03
C ARG A 8 53.20 -6.75 -25.90
N ALA A 9 53.00 -5.76 -26.77
CA ALA A 9 51.81 -4.93 -26.77
C ALA A 9 50.52 -5.75 -27.03
N PHE A 10 50.57 -6.67 -28.00
CA PHE A 10 49.47 -7.58 -28.28
C PHE A 10 49.16 -8.51 -27.10
N ALA A 11 50.18 -9.09 -26.47
CA ALA A 11 49.99 -9.95 -25.30
C ALA A 11 49.34 -9.18 -24.14
N THR A 12 49.77 -7.95 -23.86
CA THR A 12 49.16 -7.11 -22.83
C THR A 12 47.70 -6.76 -23.15
N GLN A 13 47.40 -6.39 -24.40
CA GLN A 13 46.02 -6.11 -24.82
C GLN A 13 45.11 -7.33 -24.70
N LEU A 14 45.60 -8.51 -25.09
CA LEU A 14 44.86 -9.76 -24.96
C LEU A 14 44.57 -10.09 -23.48
N LEU A 15 45.56 -9.89 -22.61
CA LEU A 15 45.43 -10.16 -21.18
C LEU A 15 44.44 -9.18 -20.52
N LEU A 16 44.52 -7.88 -20.87
CA LEU A 16 43.56 -6.88 -20.42
C LEU A 16 42.14 -7.18 -20.91
N ALA A 17 41.98 -7.58 -22.18
CA ALA A 17 40.67 -7.95 -22.73
C ALA A 17 40.09 -9.17 -22.00
N ALA A 18 40.89 -10.19 -21.75
CA ALA A 18 40.47 -11.37 -20.99
C ALA A 18 40.07 -11.01 -19.55
N LEU A 19 40.83 -10.12 -18.89
CA LEU A 19 40.51 -9.65 -17.54
C LEU A 19 39.18 -8.88 -17.49
N VAL A 20 38.94 -8.02 -18.48
CA VAL A 20 37.69 -7.25 -18.59
C VAL A 20 36.51 -8.19 -18.83
N VAL A 21 36.65 -9.18 -19.71
CA VAL A 21 35.58 -10.15 -19.99
C VAL A 21 35.26 -11.00 -18.76
N LEU A 22 36.29 -11.48 -18.04
CA LEU A 22 36.09 -12.25 -16.82
C LEU A 22 35.49 -11.39 -15.69
N GLY A 23 35.96 -10.15 -15.53
CA GLY A 23 35.46 -9.23 -14.51
C GLY A 23 34.01 -8.82 -14.78
N ALA A 24 33.70 -8.43 -16.01
CA ALA A 24 32.35 -8.05 -16.43
C ALA A 24 31.39 -9.24 -16.41
N GLY A 25 31.83 -10.43 -16.85
CA GLY A 25 31.03 -11.64 -16.79
C GLY A 25 30.73 -12.07 -15.35
N GLY A 26 31.75 -11.99 -14.47
CA GLY A 26 31.60 -12.32 -13.06
C GLY A 26 30.68 -11.36 -12.31
N SER A 27 30.82 -10.05 -12.53
CA SER A 27 29.96 -9.04 -11.88
C SER A 27 28.50 -9.15 -12.33
N LEU A 28 28.27 -9.43 -13.62
CA LEU A 28 26.92 -9.61 -14.16
C LEU A 28 26.24 -10.84 -13.55
N GLY A 29 26.96 -11.94 -13.38
CA GLY A 29 26.45 -13.14 -12.72
C GLY A 29 26.07 -12.89 -11.26
N PHE A 30 26.91 -12.16 -10.52
CA PHE A 30 26.61 -11.78 -9.14
C PHE A 30 25.38 -10.87 -9.04
N ALA A 31 25.29 -9.86 -9.92
CA ALA A 31 24.15 -8.94 -9.96
C ALA A 31 22.82 -9.66 -10.22
N ILE A 32 22.81 -10.69 -11.09
CA ILE A 32 21.60 -11.48 -11.37
C ILE A 32 21.15 -12.27 -10.13
N VAL A 33 22.09 -12.84 -9.37
CA VAL A 33 21.79 -13.60 -8.15
C VAL A 33 21.22 -12.68 -7.07
N ASP A 34 21.84 -11.51 -6.88
CA ASP A 34 21.39 -10.49 -5.93
C ASP A 34 19.96 -10.03 -6.26
N LEU A 35 19.71 -9.73 -7.53
CA LEU A 35 18.39 -9.29 -8.00
C LEU A 35 17.32 -10.38 -7.82
N ARG A 36 17.68 -11.66 -7.98
CA ARG A 36 16.78 -12.78 -7.67
C ARG A 36 16.47 -12.86 -6.18
N HIS A 37 17.46 -12.61 -5.32
CA HIS A 37 17.26 -12.58 -3.88
C HIS A 37 16.28 -11.46 -3.50
N ASP A 38 16.50 -10.25 -4.03
CA ASP A 38 15.64 -9.09 -3.80
C ASP A 38 14.20 -9.32 -4.26
N ILE A 39 14.01 -9.92 -5.43
CA ILE A 39 12.67 -10.29 -5.92
C ILE A 39 12.00 -11.27 -4.95
N SER A 40 12.73 -12.27 -4.46
CA SER A 40 12.18 -13.26 -3.55
C SER A 40 11.77 -12.64 -2.21
N VAL A 41 12.58 -11.73 -1.67
CA VAL A 41 12.28 -11.01 -0.43
C VAL A 41 11.09 -10.07 -0.62
N SER A 42 11.07 -9.32 -1.72
CA SER A 42 9.96 -8.42 -2.06
C SER A 42 8.63 -9.16 -2.23
N ALA A 43 8.63 -10.28 -2.96
CA ALA A 43 7.45 -11.12 -3.14
C ALA A 43 6.95 -11.72 -1.81
N ASN A 44 7.86 -12.12 -0.91
CA ASN A 44 7.48 -12.61 0.41
C ASN A 44 6.85 -11.49 1.25
N ASN A 45 7.43 -10.30 1.23
CA ASN A 45 6.88 -9.15 1.95
C ASN A 45 5.50 -8.75 1.43
N ALA A 46 5.29 -8.79 0.11
CA ALA A 46 4.00 -8.54 -0.51
C ALA A 46 2.95 -9.55 -0.02
N ARG A 47 3.28 -10.85 -0.03
CA ARG A 47 2.38 -11.90 0.48
C ARG A 47 2.03 -11.73 1.96
N VAL A 48 3.01 -11.39 2.79
CA VAL A 48 2.77 -11.13 4.22
C VAL A 48 1.84 -9.93 4.40
N LEU A 49 2.00 -8.88 3.58
CA LEU A 49 1.16 -7.70 3.65
C LEU A 49 -0.28 -8.01 3.20
N GLU A 50 -0.45 -8.76 2.11
CA GLU A 50 -1.76 -9.24 1.64
C GLU A 50 -2.48 -10.07 2.72
N GLN A 51 -1.77 -10.98 3.39
CA GLN A 51 -2.36 -11.76 4.48
C GLN A 51 -2.84 -10.89 5.65
N ARG A 52 -2.06 -9.86 6.01
CA ARG A 52 -2.44 -8.92 7.08
C ARG A 52 -3.67 -8.09 6.69
N ILE A 53 -3.80 -7.71 5.43
CA ILE A 53 -4.98 -7.00 4.92
C ILE A 53 -6.21 -7.89 5.09
N VAL A 54 -6.16 -9.13 4.61
CA VAL A 54 -7.28 -10.08 4.72
C VAL A 54 -7.67 -10.33 6.18
N GLU A 55 -6.69 -10.49 7.07
CA GLU A 55 -6.98 -10.66 8.50
C GLU A 55 -7.65 -9.41 9.10
N THR A 56 -7.20 -8.22 8.73
CA THR A 56 -7.76 -6.96 9.21
C THR A 56 -9.18 -6.76 8.69
N GLU A 57 -9.42 -7.03 7.41
CA GLU A 57 -10.77 -6.99 6.81
C GLU A 57 -11.72 -7.97 7.49
N ARG A 58 -11.25 -9.19 7.80
CA ARG A 58 -12.05 -10.15 8.57
C ARG A 58 -12.41 -9.60 9.94
N ARG A 59 -11.46 -9.03 10.68
CA ARG A 59 -11.71 -8.41 11.98
C ARG A 59 -12.69 -7.23 11.87
N ILE A 60 -12.59 -6.41 10.84
CA ILE A 60 -13.52 -5.30 10.58
C ILE A 60 -14.92 -5.85 10.34
N ASN A 61 -15.08 -6.88 9.52
CA ASN A 61 -16.37 -7.49 9.24
C ASN A 61 -16.99 -8.14 10.49
N GLU A 62 -16.17 -8.81 11.30
CA GLU A 62 -16.62 -9.39 12.58
C GLU A 62 -17.13 -8.31 13.54
N VAL A 63 -16.32 -7.27 13.77
CA VAL A 63 -16.70 -6.15 14.63
C VAL A 63 -17.92 -5.40 14.06
N GLY A 64 -17.96 -5.19 12.75
CA GLY A 64 -19.11 -4.58 12.07
C GLY A 64 -20.38 -5.41 12.26
N GLY A 65 -20.28 -6.74 12.19
CA GLY A 65 -21.38 -7.66 12.50
C GLY A 65 -21.86 -7.54 13.94
N PHE A 66 -20.95 -7.47 14.92
CA PHE A 66 -21.30 -7.26 16.32
C PHE A 66 -21.98 -5.90 16.55
N VAL A 67 -21.44 -4.84 15.97
CA VAL A 67 -22.03 -3.49 16.06
C VAL A 67 -23.41 -3.47 15.42
N ALA A 68 -23.59 -4.07 14.24
CA ALA A 68 -24.88 -4.13 13.56
C ALA A 68 -25.91 -4.95 14.36
N ALA A 69 -25.48 -6.04 15.00
CA ALA A 69 -26.34 -6.85 15.87
C ALA A 69 -26.79 -6.04 17.10
N GLU A 70 -25.87 -5.31 17.74
CA GLU A 70 -26.15 -4.51 18.94
C GLU A 70 -26.95 -3.24 18.65
N GLN A 71 -26.81 -2.67 17.44
CA GLN A 71 -27.57 -1.52 16.96
C GLN A 71 -28.93 -1.91 16.34
N SER A 72 -29.31 -3.18 16.40
CA SER A 72 -30.61 -3.60 15.90
C SER A 72 -31.75 -2.94 16.71
N PRO A 73 -32.84 -2.51 16.06
CA PRO A 73 -33.93 -1.79 16.74
C PRO A 73 -34.54 -2.57 17.90
N ASP A 74 -34.58 -3.90 17.79
CA ASP A 74 -35.13 -4.80 18.80
C ASP A 74 -34.23 -4.87 20.05
N VAL A 75 -32.90 -4.93 19.87
CA VAL A 75 -31.94 -4.89 20.99
C VAL A 75 -31.95 -3.51 21.66
N LEU A 76 -32.02 -2.44 20.87
CA LEU A 76 -32.11 -1.08 21.41
C LEU A 76 -33.44 -0.84 22.17
N ALA A 77 -34.55 -1.40 21.70
CA ALA A 77 -35.84 -1.34 22.41
C ALA A 77 -35.80 -2.11 23.73
N ALA A 78 -35.22 -3.32 23.74
CA ALA A 78 -35.06 -4.11 24.95
C ALA A 78 -34.11 -3.43 25.96
N ARG A 79 -33.01 -2.82 25.50
CA ARG A 79 -32.11 -2.03 26.35
C ARG A 79 -32.80 -0.80 26.93
N ASN A 80 -33.59 -0.08 26.13
CA ASN A 80 -34.37 1.08 26.57
C ASN A 80 -35.36 0.75 27.70
N GLU A 81 -36.01 -0.42 27.62
CA GLU A 81 -36.90 -0.92 28.65
C GLU A 81 -36.13 -1.34 29.91
N SER A 82 -35.05 -2.12 29.75
CA SER A 82 -34.25 -2.62 30.88
C SER A 82 -33.54 -1.52 31.68
N LEU A 83 -33.16 -0.42 31.01
CA LEU A 83 -32.45 0.70 31.62
C LEU A 83 -33.39 1.86 31.98
N ALA A 84 -34.71 1.69 31.80
CA ALA A 84 -35.73 2.70 32.04
C ALA A 84 -35.41 4.07 31.42
N LEU A 85 -34.83 4.08 30.21
CA LEU A 85 -34.32 5.31 29.58
C LEU A 85 -35.45 6.21 29.04
N GLY A 86 -36.69 5.71 28.98
CA GLY A 86 -37.86 6.49 28.58
C GLY A 86 -37.80 7.00 27.13
N LEU A 87 -36.96 6.41 26.28
CA LEU A 87 -36.79 6.83 24.90
C LEU A 87 -37.99 6.39 24.07
N VAL A 88 -38.51 7.29 23.24
CA VAL A 88 -39.62 7.00 22.32
C VAL A 88 -39.09 6.13 21.16
N ARG A 89 -39.82 5.06 20.84
CA ARG A 89 -39.46 4.17 19.73
C ARG A 89 -39.42 4.98 18.42
N PRO A 90 -38.35 4.91 17.61
CA PRO A 90 -38.23 5.72 16.40
C PRO A 90 -39.39 5.44 15.44
N VAL A 91 -40.05 6.49 14.95
CA VAL A 91 -41.07 6.38 13.89
C VAL A 91 -40.33 6.19 12.57
N GLU A 92 -40.77 5.28 11.69
CA GLU A 92 -40.14 4.96 10.39
C GLU A 92 -39.75 6.20 9.56
N GLY A 93 -40.50 7.30 9.65
CA GLY A 93 -40.18 8.57 8.97
C GLY A 93 -38.94 9.31 9.50
N GLN A 94 -38.44 8.98 10.69
CA GLN A 94 -37.21 9.53 11.29
C GLN A 94 -35.98 8.62 11.05
N VAL A 95 -36.21 7.39 10.56
CA VAL A 95 -35.14 6.45 10.21
C VAL A 95 -34.61 6.81 8.83
N VAL A 96 -33.69 7.76 8.76
CA VAL A 96 -32.98 8.07 7.51
C VAL A 96 -32.02 6.93 7.22
N ARG A 97 -32.44 5.99 6.36
CA ARG A 97 -31.52 5.00 5.78
C ARG A 97 -30.59 5.74 4.81
N VAL A 98 -29.40 6.06 5.31
CA VAL A 98 -28.38 6.75 4.52
C VAL A 98 -27.91 5.78 3.42
N GLY A 99 -28.44 5.93 2.20
CA GLY A 99 -28.14 5.09 1.04
C GLY A 99 -26.78 5.36 0.39
N GLY A 100 -25.76 5.71 1.17
CA GLY A 100 -24.41 5.99 0.67
C GLY A 100 -23.35 5.46 1.62
N SER A 101 -22.16 5.17 1.08
CA SER A 101 -21.01 4.68 1.86
C SER A 101 -20.68 5.66 2.99
N VAL A 102 -21.07 5.30 4.22
CA VAL A 102 -20.82 6.07 5.44
C VAL A 102 -19.33 6.39 5.58
N GLU A 103 -18.49 5.47 5.13
CA GLU A 103 -17.03 5.58 5.02
C GLU A 103 -16.58 6.82 4.25
N ARG A 104 -17.15 7.13 3.08
CA ARG A 104 -16.76 8.33 2.30
C ARG A 104 -17.12 9.62 3.02
N ARG A 105 -18.27 9.65 3.71
CA ARG A 105 -18.69 10.83 4.48
C ARG A 105 -17.83 11.03 5.72
N LEU A 106 -17.48 9.94 6.42
CA LEU A 106 -16.60 9.99 7.57
C LEU A 106 -15.16 10.36 7.17
N ALA A 107 -14.67 9.82 6.06
CA ALA A 107 -13.36 10.19 5.50
C ALA A 107 -13.34 11.66 5.06
N ALA A 108 -14.40 12.16 4.41
CA ALA A 108 -14.52 13.56 4.05
C ALA A 108 -14.55 14.46 5.29
N LYS A 109 -15.27 14.06 6.35
CA LYS A 109 -15.32 14.80 7.62
C LYS A 109 -13.96 14.81 8.33
N ARG A 110 -13.31 13.65 8.45
CA ARG A 110 -11.97 13.52 9.06
C ARG A 110 -10.93 14.32 8.28
N ASN A 111 -10.95 14.26 6.95
CA ASN A 111 -10.05 15.04 6.12
C ASN A 111 -10.33 16.54 6.26
N ALA A 112 -11.60 16.95 6.37
CA ALA A 112 -11.95 18.35 6.63
C ALA A 112 -11.44 18.82 8.00
N GLU A 113 -11.51 17.99 9.04
CA GLU A 113 -10.98 18.28 10.38
C GLU A 113 -9.45 18.35 10.38
N ILE A 114 -8.75 17.42 9.74
CA ILE A 114 -7.27 17.44 9.60
C ILE A 114 -6.80 18.67 8.80
N LEU A 115 -7.56 19.08 7.79
CA LEU A 115 -7.26 20.27 6.97
C LEU A 115 -7.64 21.58 7.65
N ALA A 116 -8.53 21.56 8.65
CA ALA A 116 -8.92 22.73 9.43
C ALA A 116 -8.00 22.99 10.63
N ASP A 117 -7.38 21.95 11.20
CA ASP A 117 -6.47 22.04 12.36
C ASP A 117 -5.03 22.43 11.97
N GLY A 118 -4.73 22.46 10.66
CA GLY A 118 -3.47 22.97 10.13
C GLY A 118 -3.67 24.34 9.53
N GLU A 119 -3.36 25.41 10.27
CA GLU A 119 -3.21 26.74 9.68
C GLU A 119 -2.32 26.68 8.43
N GLY A 120 -2.92 26.88 7.26
CA GLY A 120 -2.24 27.36 6.06
C GLY A 120 -1.40 26.37 5.24
N ARG A 121 -1.63 25.05 5.29
CA ARG A 121 -1.06 24.15 4.27
C ARG A 121 -2.11 23.70 3.25
N ILE A 122 -2.13 24.41 2.12
CA ILE A 122 -2.86 24.02 0.91
C ILE A 122 -2.35 22.65 0.46
N VAL A 123 -3.10 21.59 0.76
CA VAL A 123 -2.88 20.26 0.17
C VAL A 123 -3.51 20.28 -1.22
N LEU A 124 -2.72 20.64 -2.23
CA LEU A 124 -3.10 20.43 -3.62
C LEU A 124 -3.22 18.92 -3.88
N PRO A 125 -4.29 18.43 -4.53
CA PRO A 125 -4.36 17.05 -4.95
C PRO A 125 -3.22 16.77 -5.94
N VAL A 126 -2.24 15.98 -5.50
CA VAL A 126 -1.14 15.52 -6.36
C VAL A 126 -1.72 14.57 -7.40
N ARG A 127 -2.00 15.10 -8.58
CA ARG A 127 -2.30 14.29 -9.76
C ARG A 127 -0.97 13.77 -10.29
N PHE A 128 -0.66 12.50 -10.04
CA PHE A 128 0.45 11.83 -10.70
C PHE A 128 0.17 11.82 -12.20
N ASN A 129 0.94 12.61 -12.95
CA ASN A 129 1.02 12.54 -14.40
C ASN A 129 2.15 11.56 -14.74
N PRO A 130 1.87 10.34 -15.22
CA PRO A 130 2.90 9.48 -15.77
C PRO A 130 3.36 10.10 -17.09
N GLY A 131 4.37 10.97 -17.01
CA GLY A 131 4.99 11.58 -18.18
C GLY A 131 5.51 10.50 -19.12
N GLY A 132 4.87 10.37 -20.29
CA GLY A 132 5.23 9.36 -21.27
C GLY A 132 4.41 9.45 -22.56
N ALA A 133 4.45 10.60 -23.23
CA ALA A 133 4.39 10.70 -24.71
C ALA A 133 4.49 12.18 -25.11
N GLN A 134 5.72 12.63 -25.36
CA GLN A 134 5.95 13.71 -26.32
C GLN A 134 5.87 13.07 -27.72
N LEU A 135 4.98 13.60 -28.57
CA LEU A 135 5.19 14.03 -29.96
C LEU A 135 3.82 14.39 -30.56
#